data_AF-A0A3Q2CY05-F1
#
_entry.id   AF-A0A3Q2CY05-F1
#
_cell.length_a   1.000
_cell.length_b   1.000
_cell.length_c   1.000
_cell.angle_alpha   90.00
_cell.angle_beta   90.00
_cell.angle_gamma   90.00
#
_symmetry.space_group_name_H-M   'P 1'
#
loop_
_entity.id
_entity.type
_entity.pdbx_description
1 polymer ?
#
loop_
_entity_poly.entity_id
_entity_poly.type
_entity_poly.pdbx_seq_one_letter_code
_entity_poly.pdbx_strand_id
1 'polypeptide(L)'
;ITKKMGFRGWRWRAFWWHLLFLLWSSVEAQTRYSIPEEVKPGFVVGNLAKDLGLSLSAIFDRKLRVASESDEQYFSVVAGKGELVVNDRIDREALCGQSPSCVLPLQIVIENPLQLHRLEVEIKDINDNAPIFQTKELIVKIAESAAVGTRFSLENAEDLDVGRHRNPCYPCLKSDPQLERYI
;
A
#
# COMPACT_ATOMS: atom_id res chain seq x y z
N ILE A 1 41.88 -59.95 -4.99
CA ILE A 1 40.52 -59.38 -5.18
C ILE A 1 40.60 -57.88 -4.91
N THR A 2 40.64 -57.04 -5.95
CA THR A 2 40.63 -55.58 -5.80
C THR A 2 39.60 -55.00 -6.76
N LYS A 3 38.43 -54.64 -6.23
CA LYS A 3 37.37 -53.97 -6.98
C LYS A 3 37.80 -52.51 -7.22
N LYS A 4 38.10 -52.15 -8.47
CA LYS A 4 38.18 -50.74 -8.88
C LYS A 4 36.77 -50.17 -8.89
N MET A 5 36.39 -49.49 -7.81
CA MET A 5 35.11 -48.76 -7.73
C MET A 5 35.18 -47.59 -8.72
N GLY A 6 34.42 -47.71 -9.81
CA GLY A 6 34.49 -46.82 -10.95
C GLY A 6 34.13 -45.38 -10.61
N PHE A 7 35.14 -44.49 -10.69
CA PHE A 7 35.11 -43.02 -10.62
C PHE A 7 34.10 -42.33 -11.58
N ARG A 8 33.30 -43.10 -12.35
CA ARG A 8 32.45 -42.60 -13.43
C ARG A 8 31.19 -41.91 -12.90
N GLY A 9 30.55 -42.41 -11.84
CA GLY A 9 29.30 -41.84 -11.32
C GLY A 9 29.46 -40.46 -10.66
N TRP A 10 30.65 -40.15 -10.12
CA TRP A 10 30.89 -38.90 -9.40
C TRP A 10 30.99 -37.69 -10.33
N ARG A 11 31.56 -37.90 -11.52
CA ARG A 11 31.67 -36.87 -12.57
C ARG A 11 30.31 -36.42 -13.11
N TRP A 12 29.37 -37.36 -13.27
CA TRP A 12 28.00 -37.05 -13.71
C TRP A 12 27.21 -36.31 -12.63
N ARG A 13 27.37 -36.68 -11.35
CA ARG A 13 26.77 -35.95 -10.23
C ARG A 13 27.34 -34.53 -10.09
N ALA A 14 28.65 -34.37 -10.23
CA ALA A 14 29.29 -33.05 -10.22
C ALA A 14 28.85 -32.19 -11.41
N PHE A 15 28.70 -32.79 -12.59
CA PHE A 15 28.18 -32.10 -13.78
C PHE A 15 26.73 -31.64 -13.59
N TRP A 16 25.88 -32.49 -12.99
CA TRP A 16 24.50 -32.13 -12.64
C TRP A 16 24.44 -31.04 -11.57
N TRP A 17 25.31 -31.07 -10.56
CA TRP A 17 25.41 -29.98 -9.57
C TRP A 17 25.88 -28.67 -10.20
N HIS A 18 26.87 -28.71 -11.10
CA HIS A 18 27.27 -27.53 -11.87
C HIS A 18 26.13 -26.98 -12.73
N LEU A 19 25.36 -27.85 -13.41
CA LEU A 19 24.18 -27.43 -14.16
C LEU A 19 23.10 -26.81 -13.25
N LEU A 20 22.85 -27.40 -12.07
CA LEU A 20 21.91 -26.88 -11.08
C LEU A 20 22.35 -25.50 -10.54
N PHE A 21 23.64 -25.30 -10.31
CA PHE A 21 24.19 -24.00 -9.92
C PHE A 21 24.08 -22.95 -11.03
N LEU A 22 24.28 -23.36 -12.29
CA LEU A 22 24.11 -22.47 -13.45
C LEU A 22 22.64 -22.11 -13.72
N LEU A 23 21.70 -22.95 -13.27
CA LEU A 23 20.26 -22.69 -13.31
C LEU A 23 19.75 -21.89 -12.11
N TRP A 24 20.64 -21.47 -11.20
CA TRP A 24 20.25 -20.64 -10.06
C TRP A 24 20.01 -19.20 -10.54
N SER A 25 18.78 -18.88 -10.93
CA SER A 25 18.37 -17.49 -11.13
C SER A 25 18.35 -16.78 -9.78
N SER A 26 19.07 -15.67 -9.66
CA SER A 26 18.88 -14.72 -8.56
C SER A 26 17.52 -14.03 -8.74
N VAL A 27 16.61 -14.20 -7.77
CA VAL A 27 15.41 -13.37 -7.69
C VAL A 27 15.87 -11.99 -7.24
N GLU A 28 15.71 -10.98 -8.08
CA GLU A 28 15.90 -9.59 -7.69
C GLU A 28 14.71 -9.19 -6.81
N ALA A 29 14.96 -9.00 -5.52
CA ALA A 29 13.94 -8.57 -4.59
C ALA A 29 13.68 -7.07 -4.79
N GLN A 30 12.47 -6.72 -5.20
CA GLN A 30 12.01 -5.34 -5.22
C GLN A 30 11.71 -4.89 -3.78
N THR A 31 12.31 -3.78 -3.33
CA THR A 31 12.04 -3.24 -2.00
C THR A 31 10.61 -2.67 -1.96
N ARG A 32 9.83 -3.09 -0.97
CA ARG A 32 8.46 -2.64 -0.77
C ARG A 32 8.21 -2.31 0.69
N TYR A 33 7.69 -1.11 0.95
CA TYR A 33 7.20 -0.70 2.26
C TYR A 33 5.69 -0.55 2.26
N SER A 34 5.11 -0.49 3.46
CA SER A 34 3.70 -0.20 3.64
C SER A 34 3.52 0.75 4.81
N ILE A 35 2.73 1.80 4.60
CA ILE A 35 2.36 2.77 5.63
C ILE A 35 0.86 3.03 5.57
N PRO A 36 0.21 3.35 6.70
CA PRO A 36 -1.11 3.95 6.64
C PRO A 36 -1.02 5.33 5.99
N GLU A 37 -2.12 5.74 5.36
CA GLU A 37 -2.31 7.15 4.99
C GLU A 37 -2.44 8.05 6.23
N GLU A 38 -2.59 9.36 6.01
CA GLU A 38 -2.85 10.33 7.09
C GLU A 38 -1.75 10.42 8.16
N VAL A 39 -0.58 9.87 7.85
CA VAL A 39 0.59 9.95 8.71
C VAL A 39 1.19 11.34 8.68
N LYS A 40 1.71 11.76 9.84
CA LYS A 40 2.32 13.08 9.99
C LYS A 40 3.63 13.19 9.21
N PRO A 41 3.97 14.38 8.67
CA PRO A 41 5.29 14.64 8.14
C PRO A 41 6.40 14.29 9.14
N GLY A 42 7.47 13.68 8.66
CA GLY A 42 8.56 13.12 9.45
C GLY A 42 8.34 11.68 9.91
N PHE A 43 7.20 11.06 9.61
CA PHE A 43 6.98 9.64 9.87
C PHE A 43 8.03 8.78 9.13
N VAL A 44 8.67 7.86 9.84
CA VAL A 44 9.71 6.99 9.29
C VAL A 44 9.06 5.78 8.60
N VAL A 45 9.25 5.68 7.28
CA VAL A 45 8.75 4.59 6.45
C VAL A 45 9.66 3.36 6.57
N GLY A 46 10.98 3.55 6.50
CA GLY A 46 11.96 2.46 6.48
C GLY A 46 13.40 2.96 6.41
N ASN A 47 14.37 2.06 6.58
CA ASN A 47 15.80 2.39 6.55
C ASN A 47 16.43 1.92 5.23
N LEU A 48 16.53 2.85 4.27
CA LEU A 48 17.09 2.59 2.94
C LEU A 48 18.57 2.27 2.99
N ALA A 49 19.34 2.92 3.86
CA ALA A 49 20.78 2.66 3.94
C ALA A 49 21.06 1.21 4.37
N LYS A 50 20.31 0.71 5.36
CA LYS A 50 20.41 -0.68 5.81
C LYS A 50 19.99 -1.65 4.71
N ASP A 51 18.88 -1.38 4.04
CA ASP A 51 18.30 -2.28 3.04
C ASP A 51 19.14 -2.34 1.76
N LEU A 52 19.84 -1.25 1.42
CA LEU A 52 20.79 -1.17 0.30
C LEU A 52 22.23 -1.53 0.69
N GLY A 53 22.49 -1.84 1.97
CA GLY A 53 23.84 -2.14 2.46
C GLY A 53 24.83 -0.98 2.37
N LEU A 54 24.35 0.26 2.43
CA LEU A 54 25.14 1.48 2.36
C LEU A 54 25.60 1.94 3.75
N SER A 55 26.84 2.44 3.84
CA SER A 55 27.30 3.13 5.04
C SER A 55 26.63 4.52 5.15
N LEU A 56 26.56 5.05 6.38
CA LEU A 56 26.00 6.39 6.60
C LEU A 56 26.77 7.50 5.87
N SER A 57 28.10 7.34 5.71
CA SER A 57 28.92 8.27 4.92
C SER A 57 28.56 8.23 3.43
N ALA A 58 28.30 7.03 2.89
CA ALA A 58 27.95 6.85 1.49
C ALA A 58 26.63 7.54 1.11
N ILE A 59 25.71 7.75 2.06
CA ILE A 59 24.46 8.51 1.82
C ILE A 59 24.78 9.94 1.36
N PHE A 60 25.73 10.60 2.02
CA PHE A 60 26.13 11.97 1.70
C PHE A 60 27.07 12.01 0.49
N ASP A 61 28.14 11.20 0.53
CA ASP A 61 29.18 11.20 -0.50
C ASP A 61 28.62 10.84 -1.88
N ARG A 62 27.62 9.96 -1.90
CA ARG A 62 26.96 9.46 -3.10
C ARG A 62 25.60 10.08 -3.35
N LYS A 63 25.25 11.15 -2.62
CA LYS A 63 24.02 11.95 -2.80
C LYS A 63 22.77 11.07 -2.96
N LEU A 64 22.57 10.15 -2.02
CA LEU A 64 21.39 9.29 -2.03
C LEU A 64 20.13 10.15 -1.93
N ARG A 65 19.24 9.99 -2.90
CA ARG A 65 17.96 10.69 -2.95
C ARG A 65 16.88 9.78 -3.52
N VAL A 66 15.64 10.15 -3.26
CA VAL A 66 14.46 9.48 -3.83
C VAL A 66 13.83 10.42 -4.86
N ALA A 67 13.44 9.86 -5.99
CA ALA A 67 12.65 10.52 -7.01
C ALA A 67 11.30 9.81 -7.12
N SER A 68 10.23 10.59 -7.24
CA SER A 68 8.91 10.12 -7.63
C SER A 68 8.74 10.26 -9.14
N GLU A 69 7.84 9.48 -9.73
CA GLU A 69 7.39 9.70 -11.11
C GLU A 69 6.48 10.93 -11.21
N SER A 70 5.75 11.26 -10.14
CA SER A 70 4.96 12.50 -10.02
C SER A 70 5.83 13.69 -9.60
N ASP A 71 5.38 14.91 -9.93
CA ASP A 71 6.02 16.15 -9.45
C ASP A 71 5.92 16.32 -7.93
N GLU A 72 5.00 15.61 -7.28
CA GLU A 72 4.79 15.65 -5.84
C GLU A 72 5.79 14.78 -5.08
N GLN A 73 6.55 15.42 -4.18
CA GLN A 73 7.55 14.78 -3.34
C GLN A 73 6.96 14.40 -1.99
N TYR A 74 6.15 13.35 -1.94
CA TYR A 74 5.59 12.80 -0.69
C TYR A 74 6.63 12.16 0.22
N PHE A 75 7.79 11.80 -0.32
CA PHE A 75 8.85 11.11 0.41
C PHE A 75 10.19 11.80 0.24
N SER A 76 10.97 11.81 1.31
CA SER A 76 12.34 12.31 1.31
C SER A 76 13.25 11.40 2.13
N VAL A 77 14.56 11.57 2.01
CA VAL A 77 15.53 10.80 2.80
C VAL A 77 16.23 11.69 3.79
N VAL A 78 16.24 11.30 5.06
CA VAL A 78 16.97 12.01 6.10
C VAL A 78 18.45 11.70 5.98
N ALA A 79 19.19 12.70 5.50
CA ALA A 79 20.64 12.66 5.39
C ALA A 79 21.25 12.50 6.80
N GLY A 80 22.00 11.42 7.03
CA GLY A 80 22.59 11.08 8.33
C GLY A 80 22.10 9.78 8.95
N LYS A 81 20.88 9.36 8.61
CA LYS A 81 20.30 8.08 9.06
C LYS A 81 19.97 7.12 7.92
N GLY A 82 19.77 7.65 6.71
CA GLY A 82 19.35 6.86 5.56
C GLY A 82 17.92 6.36 5.68
N GLU A 83 17.10 7.10 6.41
CA GLU A 83 15.70 6.79 6.66
C GLU A 83 14.84 7.48 5.61
N LEU A 84 13.96 6.71 4.97
CA LEU A 84 12.88 7.22 4.16
C LEU A 84 11.81 7.78 5.09
N VAL A 85 11.43 9.03 4.88
CA VAL A 85 10.41 9.71 5.68
C VAL A 85 9.33 10.31 4.80
N VAL A 86 8.15 10.44 5.39
CA VAL A 86 7.04 11.17 4.79
C VAL A 86 7.33 12.67 4.87
N ASN A 87 7.22 13.35 3.74
CA ASN A 87 7.47 14.79 3.61
C ASN A 87 6.18 15.61 3.73
N ASP A 88 5.06 15.08 3.23
CA ASP A 88 3.74 15.71 3.31
C ASP A 88 2.64 14.68 3.59
N ARG A 89 1.49 15.14 4.08
CA ARG A 89 0.31 14.31 4.34
C ARG A 89 -0.11 13.61 3.05
N ILE A 90 -0.31 12.30 3.14
CA ILE A 90 -0.76 11.45 2.04
C ILE A 90 -2.22 11.15 2.26
N ASP A 91 -3.05 11.56 1.30
CA ASP A 91 -4.48 11.26 1.19
C ASP A 91 -4.64 10.22 0.08
N ARG A 92 -5.06 9.00 0.44
CA ARG A 92 -5.13 7.87 -0.48
C ARG A 92 -6.27 8.05 -1.48
N GLU A 93 -7.38 8.64 -1.06
CA GLU A 93 -8.54 8.93 -1.91
C GLU A 93 -8.16 9.91 -3.02
N ALA A 94 -7.36 10.94 -2.70
CA ALA A 94 -6.86 11.89 -3.68
C ALA A 94 -5.91 11.26 -4.72
N LEU A 95 -5.07 10.31 -4.30
CA LEU A 95 -4.06 9.68 -5.16
C LEU A 95 -4.59 8.52 -6.00
N CYS A 96 -5.42 7.67 -5.39
CA CYS A 96 -5.81 6.38 -5.93
C CYS A 96 -7.33 6.21 -6.07
N GLY A 97 -8.12 7.16 -5.57
CA GLY A 97 -9.58 7.08 -5.54
C GLY A 97 -10.07 5.83 -4.83
N GLN A 98 -11.08 5.17 -5.39
CA GLN A 98 -11.64 3.91 -4.86
C GLN A 98 -10.89 2.66 -5.35
N SER A 99 -9.67 2.80 -5.86
CA SER A 99 -8.87 1.66 -6.29
C SER A 99 -8.53 0.76 -5.09
N PRO A 100 -8.67 -0.57 -5.20
CA PRO A 100 -8.44 -1.49 -4.08
C PRO A 100 -6.96 -1.60 -3.67
N SER A 101 -6.05 -1.05 -4.47
CA SER A 101 -4.61 -1.03 -4.23
C SER A 101 -4.09 0.36 -4.54
N CYS A 102 -3.29 0.91 -3.63
CA CYS A 102 -2.62 2.19 -3.80
C CYS A 102 -1.12 2.01 -3.56
N VAL A 103 -0.34 2.03 -4.64
CA VAL A 103 1.11 1.81 -4.60
C VAL A 103 1.79 2.95 -5.32
N LEU A 104 2.69 3.63 -4.62
CA LEU A 104 3.47 4.74 -5.15
C LEU A 104 4.84 4.21 -5.59
N PRO A 105 5.15 4.21 -6.91
CA PRO A 105 6.46 3.81 -7.40
C PRO A 105 7.46 4.94 -7.16
N LEU A 106 8.60 4.58 -6.59
CA LEU A 106 9.71 5.49 -6.29
C LEU A 106 11.00 4.93 -6.89
N GLN A 107 11.90 5.83 -7.22
CA GLN A 107 13.23 5.53 -7.72
C GLN A 107 14.28 6.04 -6.73
N ILE A 108 15.07 5.14 -6.16
CA ILE A 108 16.23 5.52 -5.36
C ILE A 108 17.38 5.79 -6.33
N VAL A 109 17.97 6.97 -6.20
CA VAL A 109 19.08 7.45 -7.03
C VAL A 109 20.31 7.62 -6.15
N ILE A 110 21.39 6.95 -6.53
CA ILE A 110 22.70 7.06 -5.89
C ILE A 110 23.70 7.45 -6.97
N GLU A 111 24.50 8.48 -6.73
CA GLU A 111 25.49 9.02 -7.67
C GLU A 111 26.88 8.44 -7.41
N ASN A 112 27.77 8.49 -8.41
CA ASN A 112 29.20 8.16 -8.29
C ASN A 112 29.53 6.79 -7.64
N PRO A 113 29.30 5.65 -8.33
CA PRO A 113 28.69 5.50 -9.66
C PRO A 113 27.16 5.56 -9.60
N LEU A 114 26.53 5.91 -10.73
CA LEU A 114 25.09 5.99 -10.85
C LEU A 114 24.45 4.61 -10.64
N GLN A 115 23.58 4.49 -9.63
CA GLN A 115 22.78 3.31 -9.34
C GLN A 115 21.32 3.73 -9.16
N LEU A 116 20.42 2.92 -9.71
CA LEU A 116 18.98 3.14 -9.68
C LEU A 116 18.31 1.89 -9.11
N HIS A 117 17.59 2.05 -8.00
CA HIS A 117 16.82 0.97 -7.40
C HIS A 117 15.33 1.33 -7.42
N ARG A 118 14.49 0.35 -7.74
CA ARG A 118 13.03 0.51 -7.68
C ARG A 118 12.56 0.26 -6.25
N LEU A 119 11.69 1.13 -5.78
CA LEU A 119 11.05 1.07 -4.48
C LEU A 119 9.56 1.26 -4.67
N GLU A 120 8.75 0.47 -3.97
CA GLU A 120 7.31 0.68 -3.91
C GLU A 120 6.89 1.02 -2.47
N VAL A 121 6.03 2.01 -2.32
CA VAL A 121 5.37 2.30 -1.04
C VAL A 121 3.87 2.06 -1.20
N GLU A 122 3.37 1.06 -0.50
CA GLU A 122 1.94 0.77 -0.43
C GLU A 122 1.26 1.62 0.63
N ILE A 123 0.27 2.40 0.22
CA ILE A 123 -0.56 3.21 1.09
C ILE A 123 -1.76 2.39 1.54
N LYS A 124 -1.87 2.19 2.86
CA LYS A 124 -2.97 1.48 3.48
C LYS A 124 -4.06 2.47 3.84
N ASP A 125 -5.23 2.17 3.30
CA ASP A 125 -6.51 2.81 3.62
C ASP A 125 -6.79 2.75 5.14
N ILE A 126 -7.26 3.87 5.68
CA ILE A 126 -7.83 3.96 7.04
C ILE A 126 -9.29 4.41 6.96
N ASN A 127 -10.05 4.16 8.02
CA ASN A 127 -11.45 4.60 8.08
C ASN A 127 -11.54 6.05 8.59
N ASP A 128 -11.16 7.01 7.74
CA ASP A 128 -11.26 8.45 8.03
C ASP A 128 -12.36 9.15 7.22
N ASN A 129 -12.99 8.47 6.25
CA ASN A 129 -14.20 8.96 5.60
C ASN A 129 -15.45 8.36 6.23
N ALA A 130 -16.46 9.21 6.48
CA ALA A 130 -17.78 8.76 6.87
C ALA A 130 -18.67 8.63 5.62
N PRO A 131 -19.58 7.64 5.54
CA PRO A 131 -20.52 7.54 4.43
C PRO A 131 -21.38 8.81 4.29
N ILE A 132 -21.50 9.31 3.07
CA ILE A 132 -22.23 10.54 2.72
C ILE A 132 -23.46 10.18 1.87
N PHE A 133 -24.62 10.72 2.22
CA PHE A 133 -25.81 10.68 1.37
C PHE A 133 -25.82 11.88 0.42
N GLN A 134 -26.24 11.69 -0.83
CA GLN A 134 -26.35 12.80 -1.79
C GLN A 134 -27.45 13.79 -1.35
N THR A 135 -28.51 13.27 -0.73
CA THR A 135 -29.61 14.06 -0.16
C THR A 135 -29.46 14.21 1.36
N LYS A 136 -29.55 15.44 1.86
CA LYS A 136 -29.53 15.73 3.31
C LYS A 136 -30.81 15.29 4.02
N GLU A 137 -31.92 15.36 3.30
CA GLU A 137 -33.25 14.95 3.77
C GLU A 137 -33.91 14.11 2.67
N LEU A 138 -34.44 12.96 3.06
CA LEU A 138 -35.20 12.07 2.20
C LEU A 138 -36.62 11.93 2.73
N ILE A 139 -37.60 12.42 1.97
CA ILE A 139 -39.01 12.31 2.31
C ILE A 139 -39.59 11.07 1.62
N VAL A 140 -39.93 10.05 2.41
CA VAL A 140 -40.59 8.83 1.92
C VAL A 140 -42.08 8.91 2.25
N LYS A 141 -42.94 8.88 1.22
CA LYS A 141 -44.40 8.85 1.40
C LYS A 141 -44.89 7.41 1.42
N ILE A 142 -45.47 6.99 2.54
CA ILE A 142 -46.00 5.63 2.74
C ILE A 142 -47.51 5.71 2.91
N ALA A 143 -48.25 4.90 2.17
CA ALA A 143 -49.69 4.78 2.38
C ALA A 143 -49.96 4.03 3.69
N GLU A 144 -50.92 4.50 4.49
CA GLU A 144 -51.36 3.80 5.71
C GLU A 144 -51.89 2.39 5.44
N SER A 145 -52.40 2.15 4.22
CA SER A 145 -52.88 0.86 3.74
C SER A 145 -51.76 -0.07 3.26
N ALA A 146 -50.48 0.33 3.39
CA ALA A 146 -49.35 -0.50 3.01
C ALA A 146 -49.33 -1.80 3.84
N ALA A 147 -49.18 -2.93 3.16
CA ALA A 147 -49.16 -4.23 3.81
C ALA A 147 -47.92 -4.39 4.69
N VAL A 148 -48.05 -5.13 5.80
CA VAL A 148 -46.91 -5.49 6.65
C VAL A 148 -45.89 -6.29 5.83
N GLY A 149 -44.62 -5.91 5.94
CA GLY A 149 -43.53 -6.50 5.17
C GLY A 149 -43.24 -5.82 3.83
N THR A 150 -44.01 -4.79 3.46
CA THR A 150 -43.66 -3.93 2.32
C THR A 150 -42.29 -3.28 2.55
N ARG A 151 -41.42 -3.35 1.54
CA ARG A 151 -40.06 -2.78 1.59
C ARG A 151 -40.00 -1.48 0.79
N PHE A 152 -39.32 -0.48 1.33
CA PHE A 152 -39.07 0.79 0.66
C PHE A 152 -37.57 0.93 0.43
N SER A 153 -37.18 1.20 -0.82
CA SER A 153 -35.79 1.44 -1.15
C SER A 153 -35.40 2.84 -0.69
N LEU A 154 -34.26 2.94 -0.04
CA LEU A 154 -33.64 4.21 0.32
C LEU A 154 -32.42 4.45 -0.58
N GLU A 155 -31.97 5.70 -0.62
CA GLU A 155 -30.71 6.04 -1.27
C GLU A 155 -29.54 5.41 -0.50
N ASN A 156 -28.55 4.90 -1.22
CA ASN A 156 -27.35 4.36 -0.60
C ASN A 156 -26.42 5.52 -0.21
N ALA A 157 -25.78 5.42 0.95
CA ALA A 157 -24.66 6.29 1.26
C ALA A 157 -23.44 5.88 0.43
N GLU A 158 -22.68 6.88 -0.03
CA GLU A 158 -21.41 6.70 -0.70
C GLU A 158 -20.28 6.89 0.31
N ASP A 159 -19.34 5.94 0.34
CA ASP A 159 -18.16 5.95 1.18
C ASP A 159 -16.93 5.82 0.28
N LEU A 160 -15.95 6.71 0.50
CA LEU A 160 -14.75 6.85 -0.33
C LEU A 160 -13.65 5.83 0.07
N ASP A 161 -13.75 5.28 1.27
CA ASP A 161 -12.85 4.24 1.75
C ASP A 161 -13.00 2.94 0.93
N VAL A 162 -12.01 2.06 1.03
CA VAL A 162 -12.01 0.77 0.30
C VAL A 162 -12.03 -0.46 1.22
N GLY A 163 -12.38 -1.61 0.64
CA GLY A 163 -12.32 -2.90 1.31
C GLY A 163 -13.23 -2.99 2.53
N ARG A 164 -12.63 -3.23 3.71
CA ARG A 164 -13.37 -3.41 4.97
C ARG A 164 -13.76 -2.08 5.63
N HIS A 165 -13.05 -0.99 5.32
CA HIS A 165 -13.36 0.31 5.91
C HIS A 165 -14.55 0.97 5.23
N ARG A 166 -14.76 0.67 3.95
CA ARG A 166 -15.99 0.99 3.22
C ARG A 166 -17.21 0.41 3.94
N ASN A 167 -17.91 1.26 4.69
CA ASN A 167 -19.05 0.84 5.49
C ASN A 167 -20.35 1.17 4.75
N PRO A 168 -21.09 0.15 4.25
CA PRO A 168 -22.46 0.40 3.83
C PRO A 168 -23.26 0.79 5.08
N CYS A 169 -23.76 2.02 5.12
CA CYS A 169 -24.52 2.57 6.24
C CYS A 169 -25.82 1.77 6.48
N TYR A 170 -25.73 0.70 7.29
CA TYR A 170 -26.82 -0.11 7.81
C TYR A 170 -26.54 -0.29 9.32
N PRO A 171 -26.84 0.68 10.21
CA PRO A 171 -28.20 1.17 10.48
C PRO A 171 -28.22 2.66 10.92
N CYS A 172 -27.76 3.60 10.10
CA CYS A 172 -27.74 5.02 10.49
C CYS A 172 -29.16 5.64 10.63
N LEU A 173 -30.19 4.90 10.20
CA LEU A 173 -31.60 5.22 10.41
C LEU A 173 -31.99 4.86 11.85
N LYS A 174 -31.64 5.71 12.82
CA LYS A 174 -32.39 5.76 14.09
C LYS A 174 -33.64 6.59 13.83
N SER A 175 -34.82 6.00 14.06
CA SER A 175 -36.08 6.73 14.05
C SER A 175 -35.99 7.90 15.04
N ASP A 176 -36.21 9.13 14.56
CA ASP A 176 -36.39 10.27 15.45
C ASP A 176 -37.73 10.12 16.20
N PRO A 177 -37.73 9.97 17.53
CA PRO A 177 -38.96 9.85 18.33
C PRO A 177 -39.86 11.10 18.24
N GLN A 178 -39.37 12.22 17.70
CA GLN A 178 -40.14 13.46 17.61
C GLN A 178 -41.09 13.50 16.40
N LEU A 179 -40.89 12.66 15.37
CA LEU A 179 -41.80 12.59 14.21
C LEU A 179 -43.07 11.78 14.48
N GLU A 180 -43.13 11.00 15.56
CA GLU A 180 -44.36 10.31 16.00
C GLU A 180 -45.43 11.26 16.57
N ARG A 181 -45.12 12.55 16.73
CA ARG A 181 -46.08 13.56 17.27
C ARG A 181 -46.95 14.25 16.22
N TYR A 182 -46.93 13.79 14.97
CA TYR A 182 -47.75 14.34 13.88
C TYR A 182 -48.69 13.32 13.21
N ILE A 183 -48.95 12.19 13.87
CA ILE A 183 -49.98 11.21 13.47
C ILE A 183 -51.01 11.11 14.59
#